data_AF-A0A7Y7VMP1-F1
#
_entry.id   AF-A0A7Y7VMP1-F1
#
_cell.length_a   1.000
_cell.length_b   1.000
_cell.length_c   1.000
_cell.angle_alpha   90.00
_cell.angle_beta   90.00
_cell.angle_gamma   90.00
#
_symmetry.space_group_name_H-M   'P 1'
#
loop_
_entity.id
_entity.type
_entity.pdbx_description
1 polymer ?
#
loop_
_entity_poly.entity_id
_entity_poly.type
_entity_poly.pdbx_seq_one_letter_code
_entity_poly.pdbx_strand_id
1 'polypeptide(L)'
;MTSHSLNLTLLNDGVASQRVTLPQGKPFYLKAVAGHRYVITQGAAKDAPAPEQLKLRRKGKNLQIFAEGDEHPQLVILDYYDHPGDVMGVDAAGNLHEYVSVSDTSAQAEAFDENQSAVMVMSRDSGGPLAGYYPASDYGFLKAAAAFAGLLGLGGTILAMQNQHSGKGETVAPPSIIQGHDNFGSVTGTLQHGAATNNPAPDISGQGSTPGHIIHVYANGELHGSAVVGEDGSWMFTLLALPEGTHQLTATETSLSGTLSPASISFELNVDLTPPVVSLDGVNDDVGSLTGNIVSGGLTNDGAPLLRGRSEPGAIIEISIDGAVVGSVTADADGNWRFRAPELADGEHRFSVTATDAVGNTSLPTADYLINVDTVALDASIGTVLDNVSGGTEDGEDIGNNGLTNDSRPVLSGTAEAGSLVTIYDGATAIASFTTTKANWTWQHPAGERFADGAHVLTVRAVDPAGNVSVLSESFTINVDTQTPRPVLASVTDAVAGGVTGA
;
A
#
# COMPACT_ATOMS: atom_id res chain seq x y z
N MET A 1 -9.17 47.56 17.43
CA MET A 1 -10.28 46.79 18.05
C MET A 1 -10.04 45.35 17.69
N THR A 2 -9.90 44.47 18.67
CA THR A 2 -9.65 43.04 18.45
C THR A 2 -10.93 42.42 17.90
N SER A 3 -10.93 42.06 16.61
CA SER A 3 -12.03 41.32 15.98
C SER A 3 -11.97 39.89 16.50
N HIS A 4 -13.05 39.41 17.11
CA HIS A 4 -13.11 38.04 17.61
C HIS A 4 -14.06 37.22 16.72
N SER A 5 -13.61 36.05 16.32
CA SER A 5 -14.44 35.10 15.58
C SER A 5 -15.52 34.55 16.50
N LEU A 6 -16.77 34.60 16.03
CA LEU A 6 -17.85 33.87 16.67
C LEU A 6 -17.73 32.37 16.34
N ASN A 7 -18.31 31.53 17.19
CA ASN A 7 -18.57 30.13 16.88
C ASN A 7 -20.05 29.87 17.13
N LEU A 8 -20.62 28.96 16.35
CA LEU A 8 -22.00 28.50 16.47
C LEU A 8 -22.02 27.04 16.93
N THR A 9 -22.78 26.75 17.96
CA THR A 9 -23.13 25.39 18.40
C THR A 9 -24.64 25.22 18.23
N LEU A 10 -25.07 24.09 17.65
CA LEU A 10 -26.48 23.76 17.52
C LEU A 10 -26.90 22.81 18.65
N LEU A 11 -28.01 23.14 19.33
CA LEU A 11 -28.67 22.26 20.27
C LEU A 11 -30.02 21.83 19.71
N ASN A 12 -30.29 20.52 19.75
CA ASN A 12 -31.58 19.93 19.46
C ASN A 12 -32.07 19.17 20.70
N ASP A 13 -33.24 19.52 21.25
CA ASP A 13 -33.81 18.93 22.47
C ASP A 13 -32.85 18.88 23.69
N GLY A 14 -31.92 19.84 23.77
CA GLY A 14 -30.90 19.85 24.82
C GLY A 14 -29.80 18.80 24.61
N VAL A 15 -29.50 18.42 23.37
CA VAL A 15 -28.26 17.69 23.05
C VAL A 15 -27.50 18.53 22.03
N ALA A 16 -26.21 18.75 22.29
CA ALA A 16 -25.33 19.40 21.34
C ALA A 16 -25.18 18.50 20.12
N SER A 17 -25.70 18.94 18.98
CA SER A 17 -25.57 18.21 17.73
C SER A 17 -24.26 18.54 17.02
N GLN A 18 -23.71 19.76 17.18
CA GLN A 18 -22.57 20.20 16.35
C GLN A 18 -21.99 21.59 16.71
N ARG A 19 -20.70 21.85 16.40
CA ARG A 19 -20.02 23.18 16.56
C ARG A 19 -19.26 23.62 15.30
N VAL A 20 -19.27 24.92 14.99
CA VAL A 20 -18.52 25.53 13.87
C VAL A 20 -17.94 26.90 14.24
N THR A 21 -16.70 27.18 13.83
CA THR A 21 -16.11 28.53 13.92
C THR A 21 -16.55 29.35 12.71
N LEU A 22 -17.15 30.52 12.96
CA LEU A 22 -17.65 31.39 11.92
C LEU A 22 -16.51 32.22 11.30
N PRO A 23 -16.44 32.31 9.97
CA PRO A 23 -15.43 33.08 9.27
C PRO A 23 -15.59 34.59 9.55
N GLN A 24 -14.47 35.29 9.73
CA GLN A 24 -14.49 36.75 9.86
C GLN A 24 -14.64 37.43 8.51
N GLY A 25 -15.42 38.52 8.47
CA GLY A 25 -15.60 39.36 7.28
C GLY A 25 -16.46 38.76 6.17
N LYS A 26 -16.98 37.52 6.33
CA LYS A 26 -17.93 36.89 5.42
C LYS A 26 -19.06 36.21 6.21
N PRO A 27 -20.33 36.33 5.78
CA PRO A 27 -21.41 35.61 6.42
C PRO A 27 -21.30 34.10 6.21
N PHE A 28 -21.42 33.35 7.31
CA PHE A 28 -21.76 31.93 7.30
C PHE A 28 -23.27 31.77 7.08
N TYR A 29 -23.70 30.83 6.25
CA TYR A 29 -25.12 30.59 6.00
C TYR A 29 -25.56 29.25 6.60
N LEU A 30 -26.69 29.26 7.28
CA LEU A 30 -27.30 28.09 7.90
C LEU A 30 -28.80 28.05 7.60
N LYS A 31 -29.37 26.90 7.30
CA LYS A 31 -30.84 26.75 7.20
C LYS A 31 -31.47 26.64 8.59
N ALA A 32 -32.56 27.37 8.82
CA ALA A 32 -33.31 27.28 10.05
C ALA A 32 -33.97 25.91 10.24
N VAL A 33 -34.06 25.47 11.49
CA VAL A 33 -34.77 24.27 11.90
C VAL A 33 -35.58 24.65 13.12
N ALA A 34 -36.90 24.44 13.05
CA ALA A 34 -37.81 24.88 14.08
C ALA A 34 -37.49 24.20 15.43
N GLY A 35 -37.43 24.98 16.51
CA GLY A 35 -37.17 24.48 17.87
C GLY A 35 -35.70 24.23 18.22
N HIS A 36 -34.76 24.45 17.29
CA HIS A 36 -33.33 24.40 17.60
C HIS A 36 -32.88 25.64 18.40
N ARG A 37 -31.83 25.47 19.21
CA ARG A 37 -31.11 26.60 19.83
C ARG A 37 -29.76 26.81 19.15
N TYR A 38 -29.52 28.06 18.72
CA TYR A 38 -28.32 28.56 18.07
C TYR A 38 -27.41 29.23 19.11
N VAL A 39 -26.45 28.48 19.64
CA VAL A 39 -25.57 28.94 20.73
C VAL A 39 -24.33 29.60 20.15
N ILE A 40 -24.13 30.87 20.44
CA ILE A 40 -23.00 31.69 20.00
C ILE A 40 -21.93 31.71 21.10
N THR A 41 -20.66 31.54 20.74
CA THR A 41 -19.49 31.70 21.64
C THR A 41 -18.40 32.53 20.94
N GLN A 42 -17.45 33.10 21.67
CA GLN A 42 -16.39 33.94 21.11
C GLN A 42 -14.99 33.42 21.48
N GLY A 43 -14.15 33.16 20.49
CA GLY A 43 -12.79 32.62 20.71
C GLY A 43 -12.66 31.10 20.58
N ALA A 44 -11.44 30.57 20.68
CA ALA A 44 -11.13 29.19 20.27
C ALA A 44 -11.61 28.09 21.24
N ALA A 45 -11.72 28.39 22.54
CA ALA A 45 -12.09 27.39 23.54
C ALA A 45 -13.57 27.00 23.45
N LYS A 46 -13.90 25.75 23.84
CA LYS A 46 -15.27 25.21 23.77
C LYS A 46 -16.26 25.93 24.69
N ASP A 47 -15.78 26.33 25.86
CA ASP A 47 -16.54 27.06 26.89
C ASP A 47 -16.15 28.54 26.88
N ALA A 48 -15.64 29.04 25.74
CA ALA A 48 -15.31 30.45 25.64
C ALA A 48 -16.59 31.26 25.79
N PRO A 49 -16.59 32.31 26.64
CA PRO A 49 -17.77 33.12 26.85
C PRO A 49 -18.23 33.72 25.53
N ALA A 50 -19.54 33.86 25.37
CA ALA A 50 -20.14 34.54 24.26
C ALA A 50 -19.91 36.05 24.35
N PRO A 51 -20.05 36.78 23.23
CA PRO A 51 -20.07 38.23 23.28
C PRO A 51 -21.21 38.71 24.18
N GLU A 52 -20.98 39.71 25.02
CA GLU A 52 -22.06 40.26 25.85
C GLU A 52 -23.17 40.89 25.00
N GLN A 53 -22.83 41.33 23.78
CA GLN A 53 -23.74 41.96 22.84
C GLN A 53 -23.60 41.38 21.43
N LEU A 54 -24.74 41.23 20.76
CA LEU A 54 -24.83 40.93 19.34
C LEU A 54 -25.74 41.94 18.67
N LYS A 55 -25.52 42.22 17.39
CA LYS A 55 -26.53 42.90 16.58
C LYS A 55 -27.25 41.87 15.73
N LEU A 56 -28.57 41.85 15.79
CA LEU A 56 -29.44 41.01 14.97
C LEU A 56 -30.16 41.89 13.95
N ARG A 57 -30.38 41.39 12.74
CA ARG A 57 -31.16 42.06 11.69
C ARG A 57 -32.01 41.05 10.91
N ARG A 58 -33.29 41.35 10.73
CA ARG A 58 -34.12 40.62 9.77
C ARG A 58 -33.87 41.07 8.35
N LYS A 59 -33.75 40.12 7.42
CA LYS A 59 -33.75 40.37 5.99
C LYS A 59 -34.62 39.32 5.29
N GLY A 60 -35.83 39.69 4.92
CA GLY A 60 -36.86 38.76 4.45
C GLY A 60 -37.21 37.72 5.52
N LYS A 61 -37.08 36.44 5.14
CA LYS A 61 -37.28 35.29 6.04
C LYS A 61 -36.05 34.94 6.87
N ASN A 62 -34.93 35.63 6.65
CA ASN A 62 -33.64 35.28 7.22
C ASN A 62 -33.32 36.14 8.43
N LEU A 63 -32.64 35.55 9.41
CA LEU A 63 -32.03 36.26 10.54
C LEU A 63 -30.54 36.44 10.28
N GLN A 64 -30.04 37.67 10.39
CA GLN A 64 -28.62 38.00 10.27
C GLN A 64 -28.04 38.35 11.64
N ILE A 65 -26.89 37.80 11.98
CA ILE A 65 -26.17 38.00 13.25
C ILE A 65 -24.81 38.62 12.97
N PHE A 66 -24.52 39.71 13.67
CA PHE A 66 -23.31 40.51 13.56
C PHE A 66 -22.57 40.43 14.89
N ALA A 67 -21.27 40.22 14.83
CA ALA A 67 -20.43 40.41 16.01
C ALA A 67 -20.37 41.89 16.40
N GLU A 68 -20.00 42.16 17.65
CA GLU A 68 -19.86 43.52 18.15
C GLU A 68 -18.88 44.33 17.30
N GLY A 69 -19.36 45.44 16.73
CA GLY A 69 -18.57 46.33 15.89
C GLY A 69 -18.49 45.95 14.40
N ASP A 70 -19.07 44.81 13.98
CA ASP A 70 -19.04 44.39 12.57
C ASP A 70 -20.15 45.07 11.73
N GLU A 71 -19.80 45.49 10.51
CA GLU A 71 -20.75 46.04 9.53
C GLU A 71 -21.42 44.97 8.65
N HIS A 72 -20.84 43.76 8.62
CA HIS A 72 -21.33 42.61 7.87
C HIS A 72 -21.73 41.47 8.81
N PRO A 73 -22.78 40.70 8.49
CA PRO A 73 -23.17 39.58 9.33
C PRO A 73 -22.09 38.51 9.29
N GLN A 74 -21.76 37.92 10.44
CA GLN A 74 -20.92 36.72 10.54
C GLN A 74 -21.76 35.44 10.37
N LEU A 75 -23.06 35.48 10.68
CA LEU A 75 -23.98 34.37 10.51
C LEU A 75 -25.30 34.85 9.90
N VAL A 76 -25.85 34.07 8.97
CA VAL A 76 -27.16 34.27 8.35
C VAL A 76 -27.93 32.96 8.46
N ILE A 77 -29.00 32.97 9.24
CA ILE A 77 -29.91 31.83 9.39
C ILE A 77 -31.06 32.02 8.40
N LEU A 78 -31.07 31.22 7.35
CA LEU A 78 -32.05 31.22 6.27
C LEU A 78 -33.39 30.66 6.75
N ASP A 79 -34.50 31.29 6.37
CA ASP A 79 -35.88 30.90 6.75
C ASP A 79 -36.16 30.84 8.26
N TYR A 80 -35.36 31.55 9.06
CA TYR A 80 -35.53 31.63 10.51
C TYR A 80 -36.96 32.02 10.93
N TYR A 81 -37.60 32.97 10.24
CA TYR A 81 -38.94 33.41 10.64
C TYR A 81 -40.07 32.45 10.21
N ASP A 82 -39.80 31.50 9.33
CA ASP A 82 -40.72 30.41 9.01
C ASP A 82 -40.51 29.20 9.96
N HIS A 83 -39.30 29.09 10.53
CA HIS A 83 -38.86 28.00 11.41
C HIS A 83 -38.09 28.55 12.61
N PRO A 84 -38.75 29.24 13.55
CA PRO A 84 -38.08 29.96 14.62
C PRO A 84 -37.33 29.03 15.58
N GLY A 85 -36.28 29.57 16.19
CA GLY A 85 -35.48 28.92 17.22
C GLY A 85 -34.72 29.93 18.08
N ASP A 86 -34.09 29.50 19.16
CA ASP A 86 -33.56 30.43 20.16
C ASP A 86 -32.12 30.83 19.85
N VAL A 87 -31.78 32.12 19.90
CA VAL A 87 -30.37 32.57 19.82
C VAL A 87 -29.83 32.74 21.24
N MET A 88 -28.80 31.96 21.57
CA MET A 88 -28.28 31.81 22.92
C MET A 88 -26.80 32.18 23.00
N GLY A 89 -26.33 32.61 24.17
CA GLY A 89 -24.93 32.80 24.53
C GLY A 89 -24.53 31.92 25.71
N VAL A 90 -23.23 31.92 26.04
CA VAL A 90 -22.61 31.13 27.12
C VAL A 90 -21.81 32.08 28.01
N ASP A 91 -21.99 32.03 29.33
CA ASP A 91 -21.18 32.82 30.26
C ASP A 91 -19.80 32.19 30.54
N ALA A 92 -18.94 32.89 31.31
CA ALA A 92 -17.62 32.38 31.70
C ALA A 92 -17.68 31.12 32.60
N ALA A 93 -18.83 30.79 33.17
CA ALA A 93 -19.06 29.60 33.96
C ALA A 93 -19.67 28.44 33.12
N GLY A 94 -19.91 28.66 31.82
CA GLY A 94 -20.48 27.68 30.91
C GLY A 94 -22.01 27.58 30.94
N ASN A 95 -22.72 28.54 31.53
CA ASN A 95 -24.19 28.55 31.56
C ASN A 95 -24.76 29.18 30.30
N LEU A 96 -25.89 28.66 29.83
CA LEU A 96 -26.63 29.19 28.68
C LEU A 96 -27.49 30.39 29.10
N HIS A 97 -27.49 31.42 28.26
CA HIS A 97 -28.28 32.63 28.42
C HIS A 97 -28.92 33.03 27.10
N GLU A 98 -30.16 33.49 27.12
CA GLU A 98 -30.82 34.01 25.91
C GLU A 98 -30.30 35.41 25.55
N TYR A 99 -30.21 35.71 24.26
CA TYR A 99 -30.00 37.09 23.81
C TYR A 99 -31.32 37.86 23.77
N VAL A 100 -31.46 38.83 24.66
CA VAL A 100 -32.68 39.63 24.82
C VAL A 100 -32.48 41.07 24.36
N SER A 101 -33.54 41.70 23.84
CA SER A 101 -33.48 43.09 23.39
C SER A 101 -33.33 44.05 24.57
N VAL A 102 -32.50 45.09 24.40
CA VAL A 102 -32.28 46.16 25.39
C VAL A 102 -33.30 47.30 25.29
N SER A 103 -34.20 47.27 24.32
CA SER A 103 -35.26 48.28 24.18
C SER A 103 -36.46 47.93 25.07
N ASP A 104 -36.96 48.91 25.84
CA ASP A 104 -38.07 48.83 26.82
C ASP A 104 -39.43 48.31 26.28
N THR A 105 -39.50 47.84 25.04
CA THR A 105 -40.59 47.01 24.52
C THR A 105 -40.23 45.53 24.73
N SER A 106 -40.31 45.10 25.99
CA SER A 106 -40.31 43.69 26.37
C SER A 106 -41.37 42.91 25.57
N ALA A 107 -40.93 41.98 24.71
CA ALA A 107 -41.56 40.66 24.45
C ALA A 107 -41.27 40.04 23.07
N GLN A 108 -40.59 40.68 22.10
CA GLN A 108 -40.36 40.03 20.80
C GLN A 108 -38.98 40.35 20.20
N ALA A 109 -38.00 39.47 20.44
CA ALA A 109 -36.91 39.26 19.47
C ALA A 109 -37.43 38.57 18.17
N GLU A 110 -38.67 38.07 18.20
CA GLU A 110 -39.25 37.20 17.18
C GLU A 110 -39.96 37.93 16.02
N ALA A 111 -40.16 39.25 16.09
CA ALA A 111 -40.80 40.01 15.01
C ALA A 111 -40.11 41.34 14.74
N PHE A 112 -38.85 41.29 14.34
CA PHE A 112 -38.26 42.41 13.63
C PHE A 112 -39.11 42.74 12.39
N ASP A 113 -39.43 44.02 12.15
CA ASP A 113 -39.90 44.41 10.83
C ASP A 113 -38.74 44.30 9.81
N GLU A 114 -39.08 44.27 8.53
CA GLU A 114 -38.09 44.12 7.44
C GLU A 114 -36.95 45.16 7.55
N ASN A 115 -35.70 44.67 7.52
CA ASN A 115 -34.47 45.45 7.69
C ASN A 115 -34.26 46.15 9.05
N GLN A 116 -35.12 45.95 10.04
CA GLN A 116 -34.84 46.42 11.39
C GLN A 116 -33.68 45.65 12.02
N SER A 117 -32.82 46.39 12.72
CA SER A 117 -31.74 45.82 13.52
C SER A 117 -31.95 46.16 14.99
N ALA A 118 -31.61 45.24 15.89
CA ALA A 118 -31.52 45.52 17.32
C ALA A 118 -30.20 45.00 17.86
N VAL A 119 -29.70 45.72 18.86
CA VAL A 119 -28.65 45.20 19.72
C VAL A 119 -29.34 44.31 20.75
N MET A 120 -28.86 43.08 20.85
CA MET A 120 -29.29 42.10 21.83
C MET A 120 -28.18 41.94 22.87
N VAL A 121 -28.57 41.81 24.13
CA VAL A 121 -27.66 41.62 25.26
C VAL A 121 -27.95 40.25 25.88
N MET A 122 -26.91 39.58 26.33
CA MET A 122 -27.04 38.30 27.04
C MET A 122 -27.83 38.50 28.34
N SER A 123 -28.90 37.72 28.54
CA SER A 123 -29.77 37.79 29.72
C SER A 123 -29.02 37.43 31.01
N ARG A 124 -29.49 37.97 32.15
CA ARG A 124 -28.96 37.63 33.49
C ARG A 124 -29.51 36.31 34.02
N ASP A 125 -30.63 35.82 33.48
CA ASP A 125 -31.23 34.55 33.86
C ASP A 125 -30.59 33.41 33.05
N SER A 126 -30.14 32.36 33.73
CA SER A 126 -29.46 31.21 33.11
C SER A 126 -30.42 30.04 32.85
N GLY A 127 -30.33 29.44 31.67
CA GLY A 127 -31.05 28.22 31.28
C GLY A 127 -30.38 26.90 31.69
N GLY A 128 -29.27 26.93 32.45
CA GLY A 128 -28.49 25.75 32.89
C GLY A 128 -27.12 25.59 32.19
N PRO A 129 -26.27 24.61 32.59
CA PRO A 129 -24.90 24.46 32.10
C PRO A 129 -24.81 23.77 30.73
N LEU A 130 -24.04 24.35 29.81
CA LEU A 130 -23.76 23.82 28.47
C LEU A 130 -23.04 22.45 28.51
N ALA A 131 -22.17 22.24 29.51
CA ALA A 131 -21.39 21.01 29.66
C ALA A 131 -22.24 19.74 29.83
N GLY A 132 -23.47 19.85 30.34
CA GLY A 132 -24.41 18.74 30.50
C GLY A 132 -25.03 18.23 29.20
N TYR A 133 -24.74 18.89 28.07
CA TYR A 133 -25.36 18.63 26.77
C TYR A 133 -24.41 17.98 25.75
N TYR A 134 -23.18 17.61 26.15
CA TYR A 134 -22.18 16.95 25.29
C TYR A 134 -21.98 15.45 25.63
N PRO A 135 -21.98 14.52 24.65
CA PRO A 135 -21.46 13.17 24.85
C PRO A 135 -19.91 13.11 24.85
N ALA A 136 -19.32 12.09 25.49
CA ALA A 136 -17.87 11.97 25.73
C ALA A 136 -17.01 11.68 24.48
N SER A 137 -17.62 11.41 23.34
CA SER A 137 -16.94 11.14 22.07
C SER A 137 -17.94 11.34 20.94
N ASP A 138 -17.78 12.41 20.15
CA ASP A 138 -18.07 12.49 18.72
C ASP A 138 -18.06 13.95 18.26
N TYR A 139 -17.14 14.27 17.35
CA TYR A 139 -17.09 15.55 16.64
C TYR A 139 -17.76 15.36 15.28
N GLY A 140 -18.96 15.92 15.09
CA GLY A 140 -19.51 16.18 13.76
C GLY A 140 -19.24 17.64 13.37
N PHE A 141 -18.85 17.92 12.13
CA PHE A 141 -18.69 19.29 11.61
C PHE A 141 -19.92 19.70 10.79
N LEU A 142 -20.46 20.92 11.00
CA LEU A 142 -21.46 21.47 10.07
C LEU A 142 -20.82 21.56 8.68
N LYS A 143 -21.30 20.77 7.71
CA LYS A 143 -21.07 21.05 6.29
C LYS A 143 -22.07 22.12 5.84
N ALA A 144 -21.78 23.39 6.14
CA ALA A 144 -22.36 24.51 5.42
C ALA A 144 -21.45 24.85 4.23
N ALA A 145 -22.04 25.26 3.11
CA ALA A 145 -21.36 25.47 1.83
C ALA A 145 -20.01 26.21 1.97
N ALA A 146 -18.95 25.53 1.55
CA ALA A 146 -17.61 26.07 1.49
C ALA A 146 -17.57 27.24 0.50
N ALA A 147 -17.37 28.46 0.99
CA ALA A 147 -17.11 29.63 0.15
C ALA A 147 -15.61 29.93 0.11
N PHE A 148 -14.96 29.33 -0.89
CA PHE A 148 -13.79 29.82 -1.63
C PHE A 148 -12.85 30.84 -0.96
N ALA A 149 -11.64 30.36 -0.73
CA ALA A 149 -10.42 31.16 -0.81
C ALA A 149 -9.89 31.15 -2.27
N GLY A 150 -9.57 32.33 -2.80
CA GLY A 150 -9.02 32.58 -4.15
C GLY A 150 -10.11 33.03 -5.13
N LEU A 151 -10.14 34.22 -5.73
CA LEU A 151 -9.14 35.25 -6.01
C LEU A 151 -9.73 36.66 -5.80
N LEU A 152 -8.90 37.59 -5.33
CA LEU A 152 -9.15 39.03 -5.38
C LEU A 152 -9.14 39.52 -6.84
N GLY A 153 -10.10 40.37 -7.21
CA GLY A 153 -10.15 40.98 -8.54
C GLY A 153 -11.23 42.03 -8.76
N LEU A 154 -11.20 43.11 -7.97
CA LEU A 154 -11.59 44.49 -8.33
C LEU A 154 -12.97 44.74 -8.99
N GLY A 155 -13.89 45.24 -8.18
CA GLY A 155 -14.73 46.40 -8.53
C GLY A 155 -16.04 46.12 -9.25
N GLY A 156 -17.17 46.46 -8.60
CA GLY A 156 -18.44 46.60 -9.30
C GLY A 156 -19.66 46.44 -8.41
N THR A 157 -20.01 47.51 -7.69
CA THR A 157 -21.37 47.91 -7.29
C THR A 157 -22.44 46.83 -7.15
N ILE A 158 -22.88 46.57 -5.90
CA ILE A 158 -24.19 46.01 -5.60
C ILE A 158 -25.24 46.97 -6.18
N LEU A 159 -25.85 46.61 -7.30
CA LEU A 159 -27.07 47.24 -7.78
C LEU A 159 -28.25 46.72 -6.99
N ALA A 160 -29.05 47.66 -6.52
CA ALA A 160 -30.18 47.43 -5.66
C ALA A 160 -31.44 47.05 -6.48
N MET A 161 -32.31 46.28 -5.81
CA MET A 161 -33.78 46.20 -5.96
C MET A 161 -34.33 45.44 -7.18
N GLN A 162 -35.28 44.53 -6.98
CA GLN A 162 -36.70 44.86 -6.86
C GLN A 162 -37.57 43.61 -6.62
N ASN A 163 -38.43 43.68 -5.62
CA ASN A 163 -39.56 42.77 -5.47
C ASN A 163 -40.61 43.18 -6.53
N GLN A 164 -40.83 42.36 -7.54
CA GLN A 164 -42.03 42.45 -8.39
C GLN A 164 -42.68 41.07 -8.48
N HIS A 165 -43.84 40.94 -7.86
CA HIS A 165 -44.83 39.96 -8.27
C HIS A 165 -45.19 40.23 -9.73
N SER A 166 -44.64 39.41 -10.63
CA SER A 166 -45.10 39.24 -12.00
C SER A 166 -45.26 37.75 -12.22
N GLY A 167 -46.48 37.32 -12.55
CA GLY A 167 -46.87 35.93 -12.75
C GLY A 167 -46.26 35.31 -14.01
N LYS A 168 -44.94 35.13 -14.01
CA LYS A 168 -44.23 34.09 -14.75
C LYS A 168 -43.41 33.35 -13.69
N GLY A 169 -43.72 32.08 -13.45
CA GLY A 169 -42.98 31.27 -12.48
C GLY A 169 -41.48 31.39 -12.77
N GLU A 170 -40.69 31.68 -11.73
CA GLU A 170 -39.24 31.68 -11.83
C GLU A 170 -38.81 30.30 -12.35
N THR A 171 -38.06 30.26 -13.45
CA THR A 171 -37.55 29.00 -14.00
C THR A 171 -36.07 28.90 -13.68
N VAL A 172 -35.69 27.90 -12.90
CA VAL A 172 -34.28 27.62 -12.58
C VAL A 172 -33.75 26.58 -13.56
N ALA A 173 -32.63 26.90 -14.23
CA ALA A 173 -31.97 25.97 -15.14
C ALA A 173 -31.34 24.81 -14.33
N PRO A 174 -31.25 23.58 -14.90
CA PRO A 174 -30.55 22.51 -14.22
C PRO A 174 -29.07 22.88 -14.03
N PRO A 175 -28.48 22.59 -12.85
CA PRO A 175 -27.05 22.76 -12.66
C PRO A 175 -26.27 21.71 -13.45
N SER A 176 -24.95 21.84 -13.46
CA SER A 176 -24.04 20.83 -14.03
C SER A 176 -23.05 20.35 -12.99
N ILE A 177 -22.71 19.06 -13.06
CA ILE A 177 -21.54 18.48 -12.42
C ILE A 177 -20.46 18.40 -13.50
N ILE A 178 -19.33 19.07 -13.29
CA ILE A 178 -18.25 19.18 -14.29
C ILE A 178 -17.22 18.07 -14.07
N GLN A 179 -16.78 17.88 -12.83
CA GLN A 179 -15.71 16.94 -12.49
C GLN A 179 -15.76 16.53 -11.02
N GLY A 180 -15.25 15.35 -10.74
CA GLY A 180 -14.87 14.90 -9.40
C GLY A 180 -13.41 15.21 -9.09
N HIS A 181 -13.00 15.02 -7.84
CA HIS A 181 -11.63 15.12 -7.37
C HIS A 181 -11.35 14.02 -6.37
N ASP A 182 -10.31 13.27 -6.67
CA ASP A 182 -9.68 12.35 -5.75
C ASP A 182 -8.57 13.08 -4.99
N ASN A 183 -8.73 13.16 -3.66
CA ASN A 183 -7.77 13.70 -2.73
C ASN A 183 -7.33 12.66 -1.68
N PHE A 184 -7.48 11.36 -2.00
CA PHE A 184 -7.18 10.24 -1.12
C PHE A 184 -6.02 9.38 -1.65
N GLY A 185 -5.25 8.78 -0.75
CA GLY A 185 -4.20 7.84 -1.12
C GLY A 185 -3.03 8.44 -1.91
N SER A 186 -2.32 7.58 -2.65
CA SER A 186 -1.12 7.92 -3.45
C SER A 186 -1.45 8.39 -4.86
N VAL A 187 -2.62 8.03 -5.39
CA VAL A 187 -3.12 8.42 -6.70
C VAL A 187 -4.23 9.44 -6.49
N THR A 188 -3.95 10.71 -6.77
CA THR A 188 -4.90 11.82 -6.60
C THR A 188 -5.05 12.59 -7.90
N GLY A 189 -6.16 13.30 -8.08
CA GLY A 189 -6.38 14.12 -9.27
C GLY A 189 -7.83 14.40 -9.60
N THR A 190 -8.04 14.99 -10.78
CA THR A 190 -9.38 15.29 -11.30
C THR A 190 -10.00 14.04 -11.93
N LEU A 191 -11.26 13.79 -11.61
CA LEU A 191 -12.06 12.67 -12.10
C LEU A 191 -13.02 13.18 -13.18
N GLN A 192 -12.93 12.60 -14.38
CA GLN A 192 -13.88 12.84 -15.47
C GLN A 192 -15.09 11.90 -15.33
N HIS A 193 -16.14 12.15 -16.11
CA HIS A 193 -17.29 11.24 -16.16
C HIS A 193 -16.85 9.81 -16.52
N GLY A 194 -17.22 8.84 -15.68
CA GLY A 194 -16.85 7.42 -15.80
C GLY A 194 -15.47 7.06 -15.23
N ALA A 195 -14.76 8.00 -14.58
CA ALA A 195 -13.48 7.71 -13.96
C ALA A 195 -13.63 6.84 -12.70
N ALA A 196 -12.58 6.05 -12.42
CA ALA A 196 -12.46 5.28 -11.19
C ALA A 196 -11.67 6.05 -10.13
N THR A 197 -11.92 5.75 -8.84
CA THR A 197 -11.25 6.38 -7.69
C THR A 197 -11.24 5.42 -6.50
N ASN A 198 -10.19 5.48 -5.68
CA ASN A 198 -10.15 4.79 -4.39
C ASN A 198 -10.61 5.67 -3.23
N ASN A 199 -11.10 6.88 -3.51
CA ASN A 199 -11.67 7.75 -2.53
C ASN A 199 -13.16 7.40 -2.34
N PRO A 200 -13.58 6.93 -1.16
CA PRO A 200 -14.99 6.69 -0.91
C PRO A 200 -15.79 8.00 -0.81
N ALA A 201 -15.17 9.14 -0.53
CA ALA A 201 -15.87 10.42 -0.36
C ALA A 201 -15.23 11.54 -1.21
N PRO A 202 -15.27 11.43 -2.55
CA PRO A 202 -14.63 12.40 -3.42
C PRO A 202 -15.36 13.75 -3.43
N ASP A 203 -14.62 14.80 -3.76
CA ASP A 203 -15.20 16.12 -3.98
C ASP A 203 -15.74 16.21 -5.39
N ILE A 204 -16.94 16.78 -5.57
CA ILE A 204 -17.45 17.13 -6.90
C ILE A 204 -17.57 18.64 -7.04
N SER A 205 -17.43 19.12 -8.26
CA SER A 205 -17.57 20.54 -8.59
C SER A 205 -18.39 20.73 -9.85
N GLY A 206 -18.99 21.91 -9.98
CA GLY A 206 -19.92 22.18 -11.06
C GLY A 206 -20.25 23.65 -11.23
N GLN A 207 -21.27 23.90 -12.05
CA GLN A 207 -21.83 25.23 -12.30
C GLN A 207 -23.32 25.25 -11.98
N GLY A 208 -23.76 26.30 -11.29
CA GLY A 208 -25.15 26.64 -11.04
C GLY A 208 -25.59 27.84 -11.88
N SER A 209 -26.89 28.08 -11.92
CA SER A 209 -27.47 29.11 -12.78
C SER A 209 -27.32 30.52 -12.20
N THR A 210 -27.43 30.69 -10.88
CA THR A 210 -27.41 32.00 -10.23
C THR A 210 -26.69 31.96 -8.88
N PRO A 211 -25.80 32.92 -8.58
CA PRO A 211 -25.16 33.03 -7.27
C PRO A 211 -26.16 33.06 -6.10
N GLY A 212 -25.82 32.37 -5.01
CA GLY A 212 -26.64 32.25 -3.81
C GLY A 212 -27.75 31.19 -3.87
N HIS A 213 -28.02 30.59 -5.04
CA HIS A 213 -28.87 29.41 -5.13
C HIS A 213 -28.25 28.21 -4.42
N ILE A 214 -29.08 27.21 -4.11
CA ILE A 214 -28.68 26.01 -3.38
C ILE A 214 -28.67 24.82 -4.33
N ILE A 215 -27.51 24.22 -4.53
CA ILE A 215 -27.34 22.94 -5.22
C ILE A 215 -27.63 21.82 -4.24
N HIS A 216 -28.52 20.89 -4.59
CA HIS A 216 -28.72 19.63 -3.89
C HIS A 216 -28.07 18.52 -4.69
N VAL A 217 -27.15 17.78 -4.06
CA VAL A 217 -26.38 16.71 -4.71
C VAL A 217 -26.96 15.36 -4.31
N TYR A 218 -27.15 14.50 -5.30
CA TYR A 218 -27.68 13.16 -5.13
C TYR A 218 -26.72 12.12 -5.70
N ALA A 219 -26.58 10.97 -5.04
CA ALA A 219 -25.96 9.78 -5.62
C ALA A 219 -27.01 8.67 -5.68
N ASN A 220 -27.16 8.03 -6.85
CA ASN A 220 -28.15 6.98 -7.08
C ASN A 220 -29.59 7.37 -6.68
N GLY A 221 -29.90 8.68 -6.72
CA GLY A 221 -31.19 9.24 -6.34
C GLY A 221 -31.35 9.60 -4.85
N GLU A 222 -30.38 9.27 -3.99
CA GLU A 222 -30.38 9.64 -2.58
C GLU A 222 -29.65 10.97 -2.34
N LEU A 223 -30.20 11.84 -1.48
CA LEU A 223 -29.61 13.14 -1.18
C LEU A 223 -28.36 13.00 -0.32
N HIS A 224 -27.22 13.45 -0.84
CA HIS A 224 -25.95 13.46 -0.11
C HIS A 224 -25.72 14.78 0.65
N GLY A 225 -26.26 15.88 0.14
CA GLY A 225 -26.16 17.17 0.79
C GLY A 225 -26.39 18.33 -0.16
N SER A 226 -25.88 19.50 0.21
CA SER A 226 -26.06 20.71 -0.58
C SER A 226 -24.86 21.64 -0.54
N ALA A 227 -24.72 22.45 -1.58
CA ALA A 227 -23.72 23.50 -1.72
C ALA A 227 -24.36 24.79 -2.23
N VAL A 228 -23.75 25.94 -1.96
CA VAL A 228 -24.22 27.25 -2.45
C VAL A 228 -23.48 27.56 -3.74
N VAL A 229 -24.19 28.11 -4.73
CA VAL A 229 -23.60 28.65 -5.96
C VAL A 229 -22.85 29.93 -5.64
N GLY A 230 -21.56 29.98 -5.95
CA GLY A 230 -20.68 31.15 -5.79
C GLY A 230 -21.02 32.29 -6.75
N GLU A 231 -20.39 33.45 -6.54
CA GLU A 231 -20.57 34.66 -7.37
C GLU A 231 -20.19 34.46 -8.85
N ASP A 232 -19.31 33.49 -9.13
CA ASP A 232 -18.87 33.11 -10.47
C ASP A 232 -19.68 31.94 -11.06
N GLY A 233 -20.75 31.51 -10.38
CA GLY A 233 -21.57 30.36 -10.78
C GLY A 233 -21.01 29.02 -10.32
N SER A 234 -19.80 28.96 -9.77
CA SER A 234 -19.18 27.70 -9.36
C SER A 234 -19.74 27.15 -8.06
N TRP A 235 -19.67 25.85 -7.88
CA TRP A 235 -19.94 25.20 -6.59
C TRP A 235 -19.05 23.97 -6.42
N MET A 236 -18.83 23.59 -5.16
CA MET A 236 -18.07 22.39 -4.78
C MET A 236 -18.74 21.70 -3.59
N PHE A 237 -18.70 20.37 -3.57
CA PHE A 237 -19.30 19.55 -2.53
C PHE A 237 -18.53 18.25 -2.30
N THR A 238 -18.18 17.95 -1.04
CA THR A 238 -17.63 16.65 -0.63
C THR A 238 -18.75 15.66 -0.38
N LEU A 239 -18.77 14.57 -1.16
CA LEU A 239 -19.78 13.50 -1.03
C LEU A 239 -19.74 12.84 0.36
N LEU A 240 -20.86 12.22 0.74
CA LEU A 240 -20.84 11.17 1.76
C LEU A 240 -20.12 9.94 1.20
N ALA A 241 -19.61 9.09 2.10
CA ALA A 241 -18.91 7.87 1.70
C ALA A 241 -19.81 7.00 0.82
N LEU A 242 -19.34 6.74 -0.39
CA LEU A 242 -19.91 5.84 -1.37
C LEU A 242 -19.31 4.43 -1.17
N PRO A 243 -20.12 3.38 -1.26
CA PRO A 243 -19.62 2.00 -1.26
C PRO A 243 -18.88 1.68 -2.57
N GLU A 244 -18.31 0.48 -2.65
CA GLU A 244 -17.73 -0.07 -3.88
C GLU A 244 -18.74 -0.08 -5.04
N GLY A 245 -18.27 0.29 -6.24
CA GLY A 245 -18.95 0.15 -7.51
C GLY A 245 -19.34 1.47 -8.19
N THR A 246 -20.21 1.35 -9.19
CA THR A 246 -20.61 2.48 -10.04
C THR A 246 -21.72 3.31 -9.40
N HIS A 247 -21.51 4.62 -9.34
CA HIS A 247 -22.42 5.61 -8.79
C HIS A 247 -22.81 6.66 -9.82
N GLN A 248 -24.11 6.92 -9.90
CA GLN A 248 -24.67 7.97 -10.74
C GLN A 248 -24.96 9.21 -9.91
N LEU A 249 -24.21 10.27 -10.14
CA LEU A 249 -24.37 11.53 -9.43
C LEU A 249 -25.25 12.49 -10.24
N THR A 250 -26.21 13.11 -9.58
CA THR A 250 -27.04 14.17 -10.17
C THR A 250 -27.16 15.33 -9.20
N ALA A 251 -27.53 16.50 -9.72
CA ALA A 251 -27.76 17.67 -8.90
C ALA A 251 -29.02 18.43 -9.32
N THR A 252 -29.71 19.04 -8.37
CA THR A 252 -30.79 20.02 -8.63
C THR A 252 -30.41 21.35 -8.00
N GLU A 253 -31.04 22.43 -8.44
CA GLU A 253 -30.81 23.78 -7.93
C GLU A 253 -32.11 24.39 -7.44
N THR A 254 -32.09 24.92 -6.22
CA THR A 254 -33.21 25.64 -5.60
C THR A 254 -32.87 27.12 -5.50
N SER A 255 -33.71 27.95 -6.11
CA SER A 255 -33.64 29.42 -5.99
C SER A 255 -33.94 29.90 -4.57
N LEU A 256 -33.59 31.15 -4.27
CA LEU A 256 -33.91 31.78 -2.99
C LEU A 256 -35.42 31.92 -2.72
N SER A 257 -36.24 31.89 -3.77
CA SER A 257 -37.71 31.90 -3.66
C SER A 257 -38.30 30.50 -3.41
N GLY A 258 -37.48 29.44 -3.47
CA GLY A 258 -37.89 28.05 -3.29
C GLY A 258 -38.24 27.31 -4.58
N THR A 259 -38.04 27.92 -5.75
CA THR A 259 -38.28 27.25 -7.04
C THR A 259 -37.15 26.26 -7.36
N LEU A 260 -37.50 25.01 -7.67
CA LEU A 260 -36.59 23.90 -7.96
C LEU A 260 -36.37 23.70 -9.48
N SER A 261 -35.14 23.42 -9.89
CA SER A 261 -34.77 23.07 -11.26
C SER A 261 -35.07 21.60 -11.61
N PRO A 262 -35.07 21.22 -12.90
CA PRO A 262 -34.83 19.83 -13.30
C PRO A 262 -33.48 19.32 -12.79
N ALA A 263 -33.29 18.01 -12.73
CA ALA A 263 -31.99 17.40 -12.42
C ALA A 263 -30.96 17.66 -13.54
N SER A 264 -29.69 17.73 -13.16
CA SER A 264 -28.56 17.75 -14.07
C SER A 264 -28.49 16.49 -14.93
N ILE A 265 -27.64 16.52 -15.96
CA ILE A 265 -27.15 15.28 -16.56
C ILE A 265 -26.40 14.45 -15.50
N SER A 266 -26.43 13.12 -15.64
CA SER A 266 -25.74 12.22 -14.71
C SER A 266 -24.23 12.31 -14.89
N PHE A 267 -23.50 12.37 -13.77
CA PHE A 267 -22.06 12.22 -13.71
C PHE A 267 -21.74 10.87 -13.06
N GLU A 268 -21.17 9.96 -13.84
CA GLU A 268 -20.82 8.63 -13.37
C GLU A 268 -19.45 8.63 -12.70
N LEU A 269 -19.33 7.91 -11.59
CA LEU A 269 -18.10 7.65 -10.88
C LEU A 269 -18.02 6.16 -10.52
N ASN A 270 -16.86 5.53 -10.67
CA ASN A 270 -16.63 4.17 -10.18
C ASN A 270 -15.75 4.19 -8.92
N VAL A 271 -16.30 3.79 -7.78
CA VAL A 271 -15.54 3.72 -6.52
C VAL A 271 -14.95 2.33 -6.41
N ASP A 272 -13.63 2.24 -6.40
CA ASP A 272 -12.87 0.99 -6.29
C ASP A 272 -12.00 1.05 -5.04
N LEU A 273 -12.40 0.31 -4.01
CA LEU A 273 -11.78 0.24 -2.70
C LEU A 273 -11.06 -1.10 -2.51
N THR A 274 -11.00 -1.94 -3.55
CA THR A 274 -10.60 -3.33 -3.44
C THR A 274 -9.15 -3.49 -3.90
N PRO A 275 -8.20 -3.78 -3.00
CA PRO A 275 -6.84 -4.05 -3.43
C PRO A 275 -6.76 -5.25 -4.38
N PRO A 276 -5.82 -5.23 -5.35
CA PRO A 276 -5.61 -6.36 -6.24
C PRO A 276 -5.09 -7.56 -5.44
N VAL A 277 -5.47 -8.76 -5.86
CA VAL A 277 -4.87 -10.00 -5.36
C VAL A 277 -3.53 -10.21 -6.08
N VAL A 278 -2.48 -10.59 -5.35
CA VAL A 278 -1.15 -10.88 -5.91
C VAL A 278 -0.63 -12.21 -5.42
N SER A 279 0.11 -12.92 -6.27
CA SER A 279 0.82 -14.14 -5.92
C SER A 279 2.24 -14.13 -6.48
N LEU A 280 3.17 -14.74 -5.74
CA LEU A 280 4.49 -15.18 -6.21
C LEU A 280 4.39 -16.69 -6.44
N ASP A 281 4.18 -17.08 -7.70
CA ASP A 281 3.89 -18.46 -8.09
C ASP A 281 5.16 -19.31 -8.21
N GLY A 282 6.31 -18.70 -8.44
CA GLY A 282 7.58 -19.43 -8.56
C GLY A 282 8.82 -18.55 -8.58
N VAL A 283 9.94 -19.17 -8.19
CA VAL A 283 11.30 -18.63 -8.29
C VAL A 283 12.09 -19.64 -9.10
N ASN A 284 12.56 -19.24 -10.27
CA ASN A 284 13.14 -20.14 -11.25
C ASN A 284 14.66 -19.98 -11.35
N ASP A 285 15.36 -21.11 -11.27
CA ASP A 285 16.76 -21.30 -11.61
C ASP A 285 16.89 -21.59 -13.11
N ASP A 286 17.72 -20.84 -13.83
CA ASP A 286 18.11 -21.13 -15.20
C ASP A 286 19.63 -21.26 -15.43
N VAL A 287 20.37 -21.61 -14.39
CA VAL A 287 21.83 -21.78 -14.38
C VAL A 287 22.22 -23.25 -14.18
N GLY A 288 23.34 -23.65 -14.80
CA GLY A 288 23.92 -24.99 -14.59
C GLY A 288 23.02 -26.14 -15.04
N SER A 289 23.13 -27.28 -14.34
CA SER A 289 22.40 -28.51 -14.69
C SER A 289 21.10 -28.71 -13.91
N LEU A 290 20.89 -27.99 -12.81
CA LEU A 290 19.71 -28.11 -11.94
C LEU A 290 18.76 -26.92 -12.13
N THR A 291 18.27 -26.75 -13.36
CA THR A 291 17.32 -25.68 -13.70
C THR A 291 15.88 -26.06 -13.35
N GLY A 292 15.03 -25.08 -13.06
CA GLY A 292 13.60 -25.31 -12.84
C GLY A 292 13.00 -24.36 -11.82
N ASN A 293 11.83 -24.70 -11.28
CA ASN A 293 11.26 -23.96 -10.16
C ASN A 293 11.91 -24.43 -8.85
N ILE A 294 12.52 -23.52 -8.11
CA ILE A 294 13.05 -23.72 -6.77
C ILE A 294 11.86 -23.72 -5.83
N VAL A 295 11.69 -24.76 -5.01
CA VAL A 295 10.65 -24.78 -3.96
C VAL A 295 11.07 -23.86 -2.81
N SER A 296 10.12 -23.28 -2.06
CA SER A 296 10.46 -22.45 -0.90
C SER A 296 11.30 -23.25 0.12
N GLY A 297 12.44 -22.68 0.53
CA GLY A 297 13.50 -23.31 1.32
C GLY A 297 14.54 -24.10 0.51
N GLY A 298 14.40 -24.19 -0.82
CA GLY A 298 15.30 -24.92 -1.71
C GLY A 298 16.65 -24.24 -1.93
N LEU A 299 17.59 -25.00 -2.51
CA LEU A 299 18.92 -24.52 -2.94
C LEU A 299 18.90 -24.17 -4.44
N THR A 300 19.78 -23.26 -4.85
CA THR A 300 19.99 -22.87 -6.24
C THR A 300 21.42 -22.39 -6.47
N ASN A 301 21.95 -22.63 -7.67
CA ASN A 301 23.21 -22.03 -8.12
C ASN A 301 23.03 -20.80 -9.01
N ASP A 302 21.79 -20.32 -9.16
CA ASP A 302 21.48 -19.08 -9.83
C ASP A 302 21.47 -17.92 -8.81
N GLY A 303 22.48 -17.06 -8.89
CA GLY A 303 22.56 -15.84 -8.08
C GLY A 303 21.51 -14.79 -8.45
N ALA A 304 20.83 -14.90 -9.59
CA ALA A 304 19.88 -13.91 -10.07
C ALA A 304 18.57 -14.57 -10.55
N PRO A 305 17.86 -15.34 -9.70
CA PRO A 305 16.74 -16.16 -10.15
C PRO A 305 15.60 -15.35 -10.74
N LEU A 306 14.81 -16.00 -11.60
CA LEU A 306 13.64 -15.40 -12.24
C LEU A 306 12.37 -15.64 -11.44
N LEU A 307 11.81 -14.58 -10.85
CA LEU A 307 10.54 -14.60 -10.15
C LEU A 307 9.38 -14.50 -11.14
N ARG A 308 8.28 -15.19 -10.83
CA ARG A 308 7.04 -15.17 -11.62
C ARG A 308 5.83 -15.23 -10.72
N GLY A 309 4.75 -14.60 -11.16
CA GLY A 309 3.50 -14.64 -10.43
C GLY A 309 2.36 -14.04 -11.22
N ARG A 310 1.26 -13.79 -10.50
CA ARG A 310 0.06 -13.17 -11.06
C ARG A 310 -0.48 -12.04 -10.21
N SER A 311 -1.19 -11.12 -10.86
CA SER A 311 -2.02 -10.12 -10.21
C SER A 311 -3.11 -9.62 -11.18
N GLU A 312 -3.87 -8.61 -10.78
CA GLU A 312 -4.77 -7.92 -11.67
C GLU A 312 -4.01 -7.34 -12.89
N PRO A 313 -4.54 -7.46 -14.12
CA PRO A 313 -3.92 -6.88 -15.31
C PRO A 313 -3.65 -5.39 -15.16
N GLY A 314 -2.42 -4.97 -15.47
CA GLY A 314 -2.01 -3.56 -15.34
C GLY A 314 -1.63 -3.13 -13.92
N ALA A 315 -1.82 -3.97 -12.89
CA ALA A 315 -1.34 -3.68 -11.55
C ALA A 315 0.20 -3.58 -11.51
N ILE A 316 0.72 -2.68 -10.68
CA ILE A 316 2.14 -2.52 -10.42
C ILE A 316 2.52 -3.47 -9.29
N ILE A 317 3.42 -4.41 -9.57
CA ILE A 317 3.97 -5.37 -8.62
C ILE A 317 5.26 -4.80 -8.05
N GLU A 318 5.34 -4.62 -6.75
CA GLU A 318 6.56 -4.24 -6.04
C GLU A 318 7.21 -5.49 -5.45
N ILE A 319 8.51 -5.67 -5.73
CA ILE A 319 9.28 -6.84 -5.31
C ILE A 319 10.20 -6.42 -4.18
N SER A 320 10.10 -7.13 -3.05
CA SER A 320 10.99 -6.98 -1.91
C SER A 320 11.86 -8.22 -1.73
N ILE A 321 13.15 -7.99 -1.48
CA ILE A 321 14.13 -9.02 -1.10
C ILE A 321 14.72 -8.62 0.25
N ASP A 322 14.69 -9.54 1.22
CA ASP A 322 15.21 -9.34 2.59
C ASP A 322 14.64 -8.09 3.30
N GLY A 323 13.37 -7.78 2.99
CA GLY A 323 12.64 -6.63 3.53
C GLY A 323 12.91 -5.30 2.84
N ALA A 324 13.72 -5.26 1.79
CA ALA A 324 13.98 -4.06 0.99
C ALA A 324 13.34 -4.16 -0.41
N VAL A 325 12.69 -3.09 -0.87
CA VAL A 325 12.18 -2.99 -2.24
C VAL A 325 13.36 -2.93 -3.21
N VAL A 326 13.41 -3.88 -4.15
CA VAL A 326 14.50 -3.99 -5.14
C VAL A 326 14.06 -3.59 -6.55
N GLY A 327 12.75 -3.51 -6.80
CA GLY A 327 12.22 -3.13 -8.09
C GLY A 327 10.72 -3.35 -8.20
N SER A 328 10.18 -3.01 -9.36
CA SER A 328 8.78 -3.20 -9.69
C SER A 328 8.59 -3.56 -11.16
N VAL A 329 7.46 -4.22 -11.46
CA VAL A 329 7.02 -4.56 -12.82
C VAL A 329 5.52 -4.41 -12.92
N THR A 330 4.99 -4.25 -14.14
CA THR A 330 3.54 -4.24 -14.37
C THR A 330 3.07 -5.62 -14.80
N ALA A 331 1.96 -6.09 -14.24
CA ALA A 331 1.29 -7.30 -14.70
C ALA A 331 0.75 -7.09 -16.12
N ASP A 332 0.93 -8.09 -16.99
CA ASP A 332 0.48 -8.03 -18.38
C ASP A 332 -1.06 -8.13 -18.50
N ALA A 333 -1.57 -8.10 -19.73
CA ALA A 333 -3.00 -8.14 -20.00
C ALA A 333 -3.69 -9.43 -19.51
N ASP A 334 -2.92 -10.51 -19.34
CA ASP A 334 -3.40 -11.79 -18.81
C ASP A 334 -3.16 -11.89 -17.29
N GLY A 335 -2.64 -10.84 -16.65
CA GLY A 335 -2.34 -10.76 -15.23
C GLY A 335 -1.02 -11.43 -14.83
N ASN A 336 -0.17 -11.83 -15.78
CA ASN A 336 1.11 -12.45 -15.46
C ASN A 336 2.20 -11.40 -15.29
N TRP A 337 3.15 -11.66 -14.40
CA TRP A 337 4.33 -10.83 -14.24
C TRP A 337 5.59 -11.67 -14.08
N ARG A 338 6.73 -11.07 -14.42
CA ARG A 338 8.06 -11.66 -14.25
C ARG A 338 9.05 -10.60 -13.82
N PHE A 339 9.98 -10.99 -12.96
CA PHE A 339 11.07 -10.12 -12.50
C PHE A 339 12.34 -10.94 -12.34
N ARG A 340 13.46 -10.51 -12.94
CA ARG A 340 14.77 -11.11 -12.67
C ARG A 340 15.35 -10.42 -11.45
N ALA A 341 15.70 -11.18 -10.42
CA ALA A 341 16.35 -10.65 -9.23
C ALA A 341 17.69 -9.96 -9.59
N PRO A 342 18.12 -8.95 -8.81
CA PRO A 342 19.52 -8.54 -8.85
C PRO A 342 20.42 -9.72 -8.42
N GLU A 343 21.72 -9.61 -8.70
CA GLU A 343 22.69 -10.60 -8.22
C GLU A 343 22.67 -10.67 -6.68
N LEU A 344 22.38 -11.85 -6.16
CA LEU A 344 22.33 -12.19 -4.75
C LEU A 344 23.63 -12.85 -4.33
N ALA A 345 24.00 -12.65 -3.07
CA ALA A 345 25.15 -13.34 -2.49
C ALA A 345 24.76 -14.77 -2.07
N ASP A 346 25.74 -15.63 -1.82
CA ASP A 346 25.45 -16.93 -1.23
C ASP A 346 24.81 -16.77 0.17
N GLY A 347 23.76 -17.53 0.43
CA GLY A 347 23.00 -17.49 1.68
C GLY A 347 21.48 -17.58 1.49
N GLU A 348 20.75 -17.51 2.61
CA GLU A 348 19.29 -17.48 2.61
C GLU A 348 18.79 -16.09 2.18
N HIS A 349 17.84 -16.08 1.23
CA HIS A 349 17.16 -14.88 0.76
C HIS A 349 15.64 -15.04 0.82
N ARG A 350 14.96 -13.95 1.15
CA ARG A 350 13.51 -13.90 1.33
C ARG A 350 12.86 -12.97 0.34
N PHE A 351 11.92 -13.47 -0.44
CA PHE A 351 11.11 -12.70 -1.38
C PHE A 351 9.69 -12.51 -0.88
N SER A 352 9.17 -11.30 -1.08
CA SER A 352 7.74 -11.00 -0.92
C SER A 352 7.34 -9.96 -1.96
N VAL A 353 6.07 -9.97 -2.38
CA VAL A 353 5.55 -8.99 -3.34
C VAL A 353 4.26 -8.35 -2.85
N THR A 354 4.03 -7.09 -3.23
CA THR A 354 2.74 -6.40 -3.13
C THR A 354 2.28 -6.00 -4.53
N ALA A 355 1.00 -5.71 -4.70
CA ALA A 355 0.47 -5.14 -5.92
C ALA A 355 -0.37 -3.89 -5.65
N THR A 356 -0.26 -2.90 -6.53
CA THR A 356 -1.06 -1.68 -6.51
C THR A 356 -1.84 -1.56 -7.82
N ASP A 357 -3.15 -1.38 -7.75
CA ASP A 357 -4.01 -1.20 -8.93
C ASP A 357 -3.87 0.20 -9.56
N ALA A 358 -4.69 0.48 -10.58
CA ALA A 358 -4.65 1.74 -11.32
C ALA A 358 -5.14 2.96 -10.52
N VAL A 359 -5.98 2.76 -9.50
CA VAL A 359 -6.52 3.83 -8.64
C VAL A 359 -5.77 3.96 -7.31
N GLY A 360 -4.80 3.09 -7.05
CA GLY A 360 -3.88 3.16 -5.93
C GLY A 360 -4.22 2.25 -4.74
N ASN A 361 -5.17 1.32 -4.83
CA ASN A 361 -5.35 0.34 -3.76
C ASN A 361 -4.16 -0.64 -3.76
N THR A 362 -3.59 -0.88 -2.59
CA THR A 362 -2.39 -1.73 -2.45
C THR A 362 -2.69 -2.96 -1.61
N SER A 363 -2.25 -4.12 -2.08
CA SER A 363 -2.43 -5.40 -1.40
C SER A 363 -1.59 -5.51 -0.13
N LEU A 364 -1.92 -6.48 0.72
CA LEU A 364 -0.95 -6.97 1.70
C LEU A 364 0.20 -7.69 0.98
N PRO A 365 1.42 -7.74 1.58
CA PRO A 365 2.50 -8.57 1.06
C PRO A 365 2.11 -10.04 1.00
N THR A 366 2.63 -10.77 0.01
CA THR A 366 2.56 -12.24 0.00
C THR A 366 3.29 -12.83 1.22
N ALA A 367 3.02 -14.10 1.51
CA ALA A 367 3.89 -14.87 2.40
C ALA A 367 5.32 -14.91 1.84
N ASP A 368 6.28 -15.03 2.76
CA ASP A 368 7.70 -15.11 2.44
C ASP A 368 8.01 -16.36 1.60
N TYR A 369 8.70 -16.17 0.48
CA TYR A 369 9.32 -17.23 -0.31
C TYR A 369 10.81 -17.26 0.01
N LEU A 370 11.30 -18.36 0.55
CA LEU A 370 12.72 -18.48 0.92
C LEU A 370 13.46 -19.27 -0.15
N ILE A 371 14.69 -18.89 -0.47
CA ILE A 371 15.65 -19.74 -1.21
C ILE A 371 17.01 -19.63 -0.54
N ASN A 372 17.88 -20.59 -0.80
CA ASN A 372 19.29 -20.56 -0.41
C ASN A 372 20.13 -20.51 -1.69
N VAL A 373 20.78 -19.38 -1.94
CA VAL A 373 21.71 -19.21 -3.05
C VAL A 373 23.05 -19.82 -2.64
N ASP A 374 23.60 -20.66 -3.50
CA ASP A 374 24.93 -21.24 -3.36
C ASP A 374 25.52 -21.36 -4.76
N THR A 375 26.41 -20.44 -5.11
CA THR A 375 27.01 -20.32 -6.45
C THR A 375 28.42 -20.94 -6.54
N VAL A 376 28.89 -21.60 -5.47
CA VAL A 376 30.28 -22.03 -5.34
C VAL A 376 30.39 -23.50 -4.96
N ALA A 377 30.95 -24.31 -5.88
CA ALA A 377 31.38 -25.66 -5.55
C ALA A 377 32.69 -25.66 -4.76
N LEU A 378 32.80 -26.54 -3.76
CA LEU A 378 34.10 -26.88 -3.15
C LEU A 378 34.86 -27.94 -3.96
N ASP A 379 36.19 -27.83 -3.97
CA ASP A 379 37.06 -28.75 -4.70
C ASP A 379 37.05 -30.17 -4.15
N ALA A 380 36.95 -31.15 -5.05
CA ALA A 380 37.12 -32.56 -4.73
C ALA A 380 38.58 -32.98 -4.92
N SER A 381 39.05 -33.93 -4.12
CA SER A 381 40.42 -34.45 -4.20
C SER A 381 40.50 -35.95 -3.93
N ILE A 382 41.55 -36.59 -4.46
CA ILE A 382 42.01 -37.91 -4.03
C ILE A 382 43.13 -37.67 -3.01
N GLY A 383 43.00 -38.25 -1.83
CA GLY A 383 43.96 -38.13 -0.72
C GLY A 383 44.90 -39.33 -0.66
N THR A 384 44.37 -40.49 -0.26
CA THR A 384 45.16 -41.71 -0.04
C THR A 384 44.68 -42.83 -0.96
N VAL A 385 45.59 -43.70 -1.37
CA VAL A 385 45.29 -44.89 -2.17
C VAL A 385 45.98 -46.08 -1.52
N LEU A 386 45.22 -46.92 -0.83
CA LEU A 386 45.75 -48.01 -0.02
C LEU A 386 45.84 -49.32 -0.83
N ASP A 387 47.02 -49.93 -0.84
CA ASP A 387 47.22 -51.32 -1.25
C ASP A 387 46.94 -52.24 -0.04
N ASN A 388 46.02 -53.18 -0.17
CA ASN A 388 45.73 -54.15 0.89
C ASN A 388 45.98 -55.61 0.48
N VAL A 389 46.81 -55.83 -0.54
CA VAL A 389 47.18 -57.15 -1.05
C VAL A 389 48.63 -57.47 -0.73
N SER A 390 48.81 -58.50 0.09
CA SER A 390 50.15 -58.91 0.52
C SER A 390 51.07 -59.36 -0.62
N GLY A 391 52.37 -59.12 -0.46
CA GLY A 391 53.42 -59.61 -1.37
C GLY A 391 53.95 -58.60 -2.39
N GLY A 392 53.45 -57.36 -2.36
CA GLY A 392 53.98 -56.23 -3.12
C GLY A 392 54.93 -55.34 -2.32
N THR A 393 55.31 -54.21 -2.93
CA THR A 393 56.25 -53.22 -2.35
C THR A 393 55.60 -52.33 -1.28
N GLU A 394 54.28 -52.14 -1.34
CA GLU A 394 53.49 -51.20 -0.52
C GLU A 394 52.39 -51.93 0.29
N ASP A 395 52.69 -53.14 0.79
CA ASP A 395 51.72 -54.02 1.49
C ASP A 395 51.13 -53.37 2.75
N GLY A 396 49.88 -52.88 2.65
CA GLY A 396 49.18 -52.19 3.75
C GLY A 396 49.57 -50.72 3.90
N GLU A 397 50.27 -50.14 2.93
CA GLU A 397 50.75 -48.76 2.94
C GLU A 397 50.02 -47.89 1.89
N ASP A 398 50.11 -46.56 2.07
CA ASP A 398 49.57 -45.58 1.15
C ASP A 398 50.46 -45.50 -0.09
N ILE A 399 49.91 -45.85 -1.26
CA ILE A 399 50.57 -45.75 -2.55
C ILE A 399 50.76 -44.25 -2.83
N GLY A 400 51.98 -43.79 -3.04
CA GLY A 400 52.24 -42.41 -3.47
C GLY A 400 51.81 -42.17 -4.93
N ASN A 401 51.67 -40.91 -5.35
CA ASN A 401 51.39 -40.59 -6.76
C ASN A 401 52.50 -41.12 -7.69
N ASN A 402 52.12 -41.83 -8.75
CA ASN A 402 52.95 -42.65 -9.65
C ASN A 402 53.49 -43.96 -9.01
N GLY A 403 52.95 -44.38 -7.86
CA GLY A 403 53.34 -45.60 -7.19
C GLY A 403 52.97 -46.87 -7.96
N LEU A 404 53.58 -47.98 -7.56
CA LEU A 404 53.32 -49.32 -8.09
C LEU A 404 52.52 -50.12 -7.04
N THR A 405 51.53 -50.89 -7.48
CA THR A 405 50.71 -51.73 -6.61
C THR A 405 50.45 -53.09 -7.24
N ASN A 406 50.44 -54.14 -6.41
CA ASN A 406 49.98 -55.47 -6.80
C ASN A 406 48.48 -55.69 -6.50
N ASP A 407 47.81 -54.68 -5.95
CA ASP A 407 46.37 -54.66 -5.76
C ASP A 407 45.67 -54.07 -6.99
N SER A 408 44.83 -54.88 -7.63
CA SER A 408 43.98 -54.44 -8.76
C SER A 408 42.69 -53.75 -8.32
N ARG A 409 42.44 -53.63 -7.01
CA ARG A 409 41.30 -52.97 -6.38
C ARG A 409 41.76 -52.16 -5.15
N PRO A 410 42.71 -51.20 -5.30
CA PRO A 410 43.14 -50.40 -4.17
C PRO A 410 41.98 -49.59 -3.60
N VAL A 411 42.07 -49.23 -2.32
CA VAL A 411 41.06 -48.41 -1.65
C VAL A 411 41.44 -46.95 -1.75
N LEU A 412 40.66 -46.19 -2.52
CA LEU A 412 40.81 -44.75 -2.66
C LEU A 412 40.07 -44.03 -1.53
N SER A 413 40.67 -43.00 -0.96
CA SER A 413 39.99 -42.05 -0.08
C SER A 413 40.28 -40.64 -0.51
N GLY A 414 39.35 -39.73 -0.25
CA GLY A 414 39.50 -38.34 -0.65
C GLY A 414 38.48 -37.44 0.02
N THR A 415 38.42 -36.20 -0.45
CA THR A 415 37.50 -35.18 0.05
C THR A 415 36.58 -34.68 -1.05
N ALA A 416 35.39 -34.27 -0.66
CA ALA A 416 34.44 -33.47 -1.45
C ALA A 416 33.45 -32.85 -0.47
N GLU A 417 32.71 -31.82 -0.87
CA GLU A 417 31.65 -31.28 -0.03
C GLU A 417 30.61 -32.36 0.34
N ALA A 418 30.08 -32.30 1.55
CA ALA A 418 29.10 -33.25 2.04
C ALA A 418 27.79 -33.13 1.25
N GLY A 419 27.24 -34.25 0.80
CA GLY A 419 26.04 -34.28 -0.05
C GLY A 419 26.34 -34.14 -1.54
N SER A 420 27.61 -33.90 -1.93
CA SER A 420 28.00 -33.82 -3.33
C SER A 420 28.00 -35.19 -4.01
N LEU A 421 27.67 -35.20 -5.30
CA LEU A 421 27.88 -36.33 -6.20
C LEU A 421 29.33 -36.31 -6.72
N VAL A 422 30.16 -37.21 -6.20
CA VAL A 422 31.55 -37.40 -6.64
C VAL A 422 31.57 -38.38 -7.81
N THR A 423 32.29 -38.02 -8.87
CA THR A 423 32.58 -38.91 -10.01
C THR A 423 34.09 -39.12 -10.09
N ILE A 424 34.52 -40.39 -10.11
CA ILE A 424 35.92 -40.78 -10.29
C ILE A 424 36.13 -41.15 -11.76
N TYR A 425 37.19 -40.62 -12.36
CA TYR A 425 37.60 -40.89 -13.73
C TYR A 425 38.94 -41.62 -13.77
N ASP A 426 39.08 -42.56 -14.69
CA ASP A 426 40.37 -43.07 -15.17
C ASP A 426 40.60 -42.59 -16.60
N GLY A 427 41.56 -41.67 -16.76
CA GLY A 427 41.66 -40.85 -17.96
C GLY A 427 40.37 -40.05 -18.20
N ALA A 428 39.71 -40.30 -19.33
CA ALA A 428 38.44 -39.67 -19.67
C ALA A 428 37.20 -40.50 -19.28
N THR A 429 37.39 -41.72 -18.77
CA THR A 429 36.30 -42.66 -18.51
C THR A 429 35.84 -42.53 -17.07
N ALA A 430 34.56 -42.23 -16.84
CA ALA A 430 33.98 -42.29 -15.50
C ALA A 430 33.88 -43.77 -15.05
N ILE A 431 34.56 -44.10 -13.95
CA ILE A 431 34.61 -45.46 -13.39
C ILE A 431 33.75 -45.62 -12.13
N ALA A 432 33.37 -44.51 -11.49
CA ALA A 432 32.48 -44.52 -10.34
C ALA A 432 31.71 -43.21 -10.20
N SER A 433 30.51 -43.28 -9.63
CA SER A 433 29.76 -42.11 -9.18
C SER A 433 29.00 -42.44 -7.89
N PHE A 434 29.13 -41.59 -6.87
CA PHE A 434 28.46 -41.78 -5.58
C PHE A 434 28.28 -40.45 -4.84
N THR A 435 27.25 -40.37 -3.99
CA THR A 435 26.98 -39.19 -3.16
C THR A 435 27.70 -39.32 -1.82
N THR A 436 28.41 -38.27 -1.41
CA THR A 436 29.04 -38.23 -0.09
C THR A 436 28.02 -37.91 1.00
N THR A 437 28.20 -38.45 2.19
CA THR A 437 27.39 -38.06 3.38
C THR A 437 28.16 -37.16 4.34
N LYS A 438 29.48 -37.07 4.16
CA LYS A 438 30.44 -36.30 4.94
C LYS A 438 31.51 -35.75 3.99
N ALA A 439 32.35 -34.86 4.48
CA ALA A 439 33.43 -34.28 3.68
C ALA A 439 34.46 -35.30 3.16
N ASN A 440 34.60 -36.44 3.85
CA ASN A 440 35.51 -37.51 3.45
C ASN A 440 34.74 -38.65 2.80
N TRP A 441 35.30 -39.22 1.74
CA TRP A 441 34.77 -40.39 1.06
C TRP A 441 35.82 -41.48 0.91
N THR A 442 35.33 -42.70 0.72
CA THR A 442 36.15 -43.89 0.42
C THR A 442 35.50 -44.65 -0.72
N TRP A 443 36.30 -45.15 -1.65
CA TRP A 443 35.82 -45.94 -2.78
C TRP A 443 36.78 -47.08 -3.10
N GLN A 444 36.21 -48.20 -3.54
CA GLN A 444 36.93 -49.33 -4.10
C GLN A 444 36.07 -49.89 -5.22
N HIS A 445 36.68 -50.42 -6.28
CA HIS A 445 35.93 -51.14 -7.31
C HIS A 445 35.00 -52.20 -6.69
N PRO A 446 33.75 -52.36 -7.16
CA PRO A 446 32.85 -53.41 -6.71
C PRO A 446 33.46 -54.81 -6.86
N ALA A 447 32.91 -55.79 -6.12
CA ALA A 447 33.35 -57.17 -6.22
C ALA A 447 33.09 -57.71 -7.65
N GLY A 448 34.15 -57.89 -8.42
CA GLY A 448 34.09 -58.35 -9.82
C GLY A 448 34.70 -57.39 -10.83
N GLU A 449 34.91 -56.12 -10.45
CA GLU A 449 35.63 -55.13 -11.23
C GLU A 449 37.05 -54.93 -10.68
N ARG A 450 37.95 -54.49 -11.56
CA ARG A 450 39.35 -54.25 -11.22
C ARG A 450 40.00 -53.34 -12.25
N PHE A 451 41.04 -52.64 -11.82
CA PHE A 451 42.00 -52.04 -12.73
C PHE A 451 42.75 -53.15 -13.48
N ALA A 452 43.11 -52.88 -14.73
CA ALA A 452 43.97 -53.78 -15.51
C ALA A 452 45.43 -53.56 -15.11
N ASP A 453 46.34 -54.45 -15.51
CA ASP A 453 47.76 -54.13 -15.38
C ASP A 453 48.11 -52.93 -16.28
N GLY A 454 48.86 -51.97 -15.75
CA GLY A 454 49.25 -50.74 -16.44
C GLY A 454 49.04 -49.48 -15.62
N ALA A 455 49.29 -48.33 -16.25
CA ALA A 455 49.12 -47.01 -15.65
C ALA A 455 47.66 -46.54 -15.74
N HIS A 456 47.12 -46.07 -14.62
CA HIS A 456 45.78 -45.51 -14.48
C HIS A 456 45.88 -44.08 -13.94
N VAL A 457 45.28 -43.11 -14.63
CA VAL A 457 45.37 -41.68 -14.29
C VAL A 457 44.05 -41.25 -13.71
N LEU A 458 43.98 -41.19 -12.39
CA LEU A 458 42.75 -41.00 -11.65
C LEU A 458 42.51 -39.51 -11.38
N THR A 459 41.29 -39.05 -11.60
CA THR A 459 40.83 -37.71 -11.24
C THR A 459 39.44 -37.78 -10.64
N VAL A 460 39.04 -36.77 -9.88
CA VAL A 460 37.69 -36.65 -9.33
C VAL A 460 37.08 -35.29 -9.61
N ARG A 461 35.76 -35.28 -9.75
CA ARG A 461 34.94 -34.07 -9.83
C ARG A 461 33.71 -34.24 -8.97
N ALA A 462 33.28 -33.17 -8.31
CA ALA A 462 32.06 -33.16 -7.50
C ALA A 462 31.01 -32.21 -8.09
N VAL A 463 29.75 -32.58 -7.98
CA VAL A 463 28.59 -31.69 -8.14
C VAL A 463 27.93 -31.55 -6.78
N ASP A 464 27.82 -30.34 -6.25
CA ASP A 464 27.21 -30.09 -4.94
C ASP A 464 25.67 -30.18 -4.97
N PRO A 465 24.98 -30.06 -3.82
CA PRO A 465 23.51 -30.11 -3.79
C PRO A 465 22.80 -28.97 -4.53
N ALA A 466 23.43 -27.81 -4.70
CA ALA A 466 22.91 -26.68 -5.49
C ALA A 466 23.14 -26.87 -7.00
N GLY A 467 23.99 -27.82 -7.38
CA GLY A 467 24.33 -28.13 -8.76
C GLY A 467 25.57 -27.40 -9.27
N ASN A 468 26.35 -26.72 -8.41
CA ASN A 468 27.66 -26.23 -8.81
C ASN A 468 28.58 -27.41 -9.05
N VAL A 469 29.52 -27.23 -9.98
CA VAL A 469 30.46 -28.28 -10.32
C VAL A 469 31.88 -27.86 -10.03
N SER A 470 32.58 -28.65 -9.22
CA SER A 470 33.97 -28.40 -8.87
C SER A 470 34.87 -28.38 -10.09
N VAL A 471 36.06 -27.79 -9.93
CA VAL A 471 37.17 -28.06 -10.86
C VAL A 471 37.52 -29.54 -10.81
N LEU A 472 38.10 -30.05 -11.89
CA LEU A 472 38.65 -31.40 -11.91
C LEU A 472 39.88 -31.43 -11.00
N SER A 473 39.99 -32.45 -10.14
CA SER A 473 41.13 -32.59 -9.22
C SER A 473 42.46 -32.70 -9.96
N GLU A 474 43.56 -32.51 -9.21
CA GLU A 474 44.87 -32.97 -9.68
C GLU A 474 44.84 -34.49 -9.96
N SER A 475 45.64 -34.91 -10.94
CA SER A 475 45.73 -36.30 -11.35
C SER A 475 46.55 -37.12 -10.37
N PHE A 476 46.00 -38.27 -9.96
CA PHE A 476 46.68 -39.29 -9.17
C PHE A 476 46.93 -40.52 -10.03
N THR A 477 48.19 -40.85 -10.30
CA THR A 477 48.54 -42.00 -11.15
C THR A 477 48.88 -43.21 -10.28
N ILE A 478 48.29 -44.37 -10.58
CA ILE A 478 48.73 -45.67 -10.05
C ILE A 478 49.21 -46.56 -11.19
N ASN A 479 50.20 -47.41 -10.92
CA ASN A 479 50.65 -48.43 -11.83
C ASN A 479 50.31 -49.79 -11.23
N VAL A 480 49.35 -50.49 -11.82
CA VAL A 480 48.92 -51.81 -11.36
C VAL A 480 49.77 -52.88 -12.04
N ASP A 481 50.36 -53.77 -11.27
CA ASP A 481 51.06 -54.96 -11.76
C ASP A 481 50.71 -56.16 -10.88
N THR A 482 49.78 -56.98 -11.35
CA THR A 482 49.35 -58.20 -10.66
C THR A 482 50.17 -59.44 -11.04
N GLN A 483 51.21 -59.30 -11.87
CA GLN A 483 51.97 -60.44 -12.38
C GLN A 483 53.06 -60.85 -11.42
N THR A 484 53.03 -62.12 -10.99
CA THR A 484 54.15 -62.71 -10.26
C THR A 484 55.21 -63.22 -11.25
N PRO A 485 56.45 -62.71 -11.22
CA PRO A 485 57.51 -63.27 -12.05
C PRO A 485 57.77 -64.73 -11.67
N ARG A 486 57.83 -65.62 -12.67
CA ARG A 486 58.26 -67.02 -12.49
C ARG A 486 59.67 -67.19 -13.03
N PRO A 487 60.71 -67.19 -12.18
CA PRO A 487 62.06 -67.45 -12.65
C PRO A 487 62.15 -68.89 -13.18
N VAL A 488 62.77 -69.06 -14.34
CA VAL A 488 63.09 -70.38 -14.91
C VAL A 488 64.59 -70.59 -14.80
N LEU A 489 65.00 -71.72 -14.23
CA LEU A 489 66.40 -72.11 -14.18
C LEU A 489 66.84 -72.52 -15.60
N ALA A 490 67.53 -71.62 -16.31
CA ALA A 490 67.84 -71.81 -17.73
C ALA A 490 68.84 -72.97 -17.98
N SER A 491 69.88 -73.08 -17.13
CA SER A 491 70.82 -74.19 -17.15
C SER A 491 71.55 -74.29 -15.82
N VAL A 492 71.86 -75.51 -15.39
CA VAL A 492 72.85 -75.77 -14.35
C VAL A 492 74.12 -76.23 -15.05
N THR A 493 75.24 -75.57 -14.78
CA THR A 493 76.55 -75.97 -15.30
C THR A 493 77.45 -76.34 -14.12
N ASP A 494 78.03 -77.53 -14.16
CA ASP A 494 79.08 -77.93 -13.22
C ASP A 494 80.39 -77.23 -13.62
N ALA A 495 80.97 -76.46 -12.70
CA ALA A 495 82.22 -75.74 -12.92
C ALA A 495 83.46 -76.59 -12.53
N VAL A 496 83.28 -77.84 -12.12
CA VAL A 496 84.37 -78.76 -11.77
C VAL A 496 84.68 -79.70 -12.94
N ALA A 497 85.93 -79.68 -13.41
CA ALA A 497 86.39 -80.65 -14.40
C ALA A 497 86.42 -82.07 -13.79
N GLY A 498 85.53 -82.96 -14.25
CA GLY A 498 85.57 -84.39 -13.93
C GLY A 498 84.29 -85.03 -13.36
N GLY A 499 83.15 -84.32 -13.30
CA GLY A 499 81.88 -84.90 -12.87
C GLY A 499 81.30 -85.94 -13.85
N VAL A 500 80.77 -87.05 -13.34
CA VAL A 500 80.14 -88.13 -14.12
C VAL A 500 78.69 -87.75 -14.48
N THR A 501 78.33 -87.71 -15.76
CA THR A 501 76.94 -87.54 -16.22
C THR A 501 76.22 -88.90 -16.27
N GLY A 502 75.08 -89.04 -15.60
CA GLY A 502 74.22 -90.23 -15.65
C GLY A 502 72.74 -89.84 -15.68
N ALA A 503 71.96 -90.63 -16.44
CA ALA A 503 70.58 -90.40 -16.85
C ALA A 503 69.54 -90.43 -15.72
#